data_AF-R5IDX8-F1
#
_entry.id   AF-R5IDX8-F1
#
_cell.length_a   1.000
_cell.length_b   1.000
_cell.length_c   1.000
_cell.angle_alpha   90.00
_cell.angle_beta   90.00
_cell.angle_gamma   90.00
#
_symmetry.space_group_name_H-M   'P 1'
#
loop_
_entity.id
_entity.type
_entity.pdbx_description
1 polymer ?
#
loop_
_entity_poly.entity_id
_entity_poly.type
_entity_poly.pdbx_seq_one_letter_code
_entity_poly.pdbx_strand_id
1 'polypeptide(L)'
;MKKQVSVFGLHTRAALNRLLLAALGLLAVELILAGVCIARGTALTLSGSSLETALQHSFRAGIIALQVLLASSLGSNSRYSYTLQRLRVSERCVFLWSCVCNTLCFAVLWCVQIMAAVGAAFWNAKSAVYSAGPQGVFVDFYRSGFLHGLLPLADGYGWARNALFVLALGCVTAYMQLGIRRKGSRSWLVCMGLTLLLVLCLPVQYGAGRSTGIFHAIAALLVGLGFLGFGLTQTHNGKDGLADEVE
;
A
#
# COMPACT_ATOMS: atom_id res chain seq x y z
N MET A 1 16.52 -3.42 23.61
CA MET A 1 16.44 -4.08 22.28
C MET A 1 15.41 -5.22 22.22
N LYS A 2 15.44 -6.22 23.11
CA LYS A 2 14.50 -7.38 23.09
C LYS A 2 13.01 -7.01 23.06
N LYS A 3 12.59 -5.96 23.80
CA LYS A 3 11.19 -5.50 23.84
C LYS A 3 10.70 -4.94 22.50
N GLN A 4 11.55 -4.21 21.76
CA GLN A 4 11.17 -3.61 20.48
C GLN A 4 11.01 -4.66 19.37
N VAL A 5 11.90 -5.68 19.35
CA VAL A 5 11.79 -6.81 18.41
C VAL A 5 10.52 -7.62 18.67
N SER A 6 10.12 -7.79 19.94
CA SER A 6 8.87 -8.47 20.29
C SER A 6 7.63 -7.70 19.83
N VAL A 7 7.63 -6.37 19.91
CA VAL A 7 6.52 -5.52 19.43
C VAL A 7 6.43 -5.60 17.91
N PHE A 8 7.56 -5.54 17.21
CA PHE A 8 7.62 -5.74 15.77
C PHE A 8 7.12 -7.13 15.34
N GLY A 9 7.52 -8.19 16.05
CA GLY A 9 7.07 -9.57 15.82
C GLY A 9 5.55 -9.75 16.00
N LEU A 10 4.97 -9.03 16.95
CA LEU A 10 3.52 -9.06 17.18
C LEU A 10 2.75 -8.32 16.07
N HIS A 11 3.25 -7.15 15.66
CA HIS A 11 2.70 -6.39 14.54
C HIS A 11 2.74 -7.19 13.23
N THR A 12 3.89 -7.81 12.93
CA THR A 12 4.05 -8.63 11.73
C THR A 12 3.08 -9.81 11.72
N ARG A 13 2.94 -10.56 12.83
CA ARG A 13 1.97 -11.67 12.90
C ARG A 13 0.52 -11.22 12.68
N ALA A 14 0.13 -10.06 13.23
CA ALA A 14 -1.23 -9.53 13.05
C ALA A 14 -1.47 -9.05 11.60
N ALA A 15 -0.45 -8.46 10.97
CA ALA A 15 -0.52 -7.93 9.62
C ALA A 15 -0.40 -9.01 8.54
N LEU A 16 0.40 -10.07 8.76
CA LEU A 16 0.72 -11.10 7.77
C LEU A 16 -0.52 -11.81 7.23
N ASN A 17 -1.43 -12.27 8.10
CA ASN A 17 -2.64 -12.97 7.65
C ASN A 17 -3.56 -12.05 6.83
N ARG A 18 -3.56 -10.75 7.13
CA ARG A 18 -4.36 -9.73 6.43
C ARG A 18 -3.74 -9.37 5.09
N LEU A 19 -2.42 -9.24 5.05
CA LEU A 19 -1.65 -9.07 3.83
C LEU A 19 -1.85 -10.26 2.89
N LEU A 20 -1.77 -11.48 3.42
CA LEU A 20 -1.99 -12.71 2.65
C LEU A 20 -3.42 -12.75 2.09
N LEU A 21 -4.43 -12.40 2.89
CA LEU A 21 -5.82 -12.32 2.42
C LEU A 21 -5.99 -11.27 1.31
N ALA A 22 -5.41 -10.07 1.46
CA ALA A 22 -5.49 -9.01 0.47
C ALA A 22 -4.75 -9.38 -0.83
N ALA A 23 -3.55 -9.96 -0.71
CA ALA A 23 -2.74 -10.40 -1.84
C ALA A 23 -3.40 -11.55 -2.62
N LEU A 24 -3.91 -12.57 -1.92
CA LEU A 24 -4.63 -13.68 -2.57
C LEU A 24 -5.93 -13.20 -3.21
N GLY A 25 -6.68 -12.32 -2.54
CA GLY A 25 -7.90 -11.74 -3.09
C GLY A 25 -7.63 -10.93 -4.36
N LEU A 26 -6.57 -10.12 -4.36
CA LEU A 26 -6.11 -9.37 -5.53
C LEU A 26 -5.76 -10.32 -6.69
N LEU A 27 -4.89 -11.30 -6.46
CA LEU A 27 -4.48 -12.28 -7.48
C LEU A 27 -5.68 -13.06 -8.04
N ALA A 28 -6.63 -13.45 -7.20
CA ALA A 28 -7.83 -14.15 -7.63
C ALA A 28 -8.70 -13.27 -8.54
N VAL A 29 -8.91 -12.00 -8.18
CA VAL A 29 -9.67 -11.04 -8.99
C VAL A 29 -8.99 -10.82 -10.34
N GLU A 30 -7.66 -10.64 -10.36
CA GLU A 30 -6.91 -10.46 -11.60
C GLU A 30 -6.95 -11.69 -12.51
N LEU A 31 -6.83 -12.89 -11.93
CA LEU A 31 -6.92 -14.14 -12.67
C LEU A 31 -8.31 -14.32 -13.30
N ILE A 32 -9.38 -14.00 -12.57
CA ILE A 32 -10.75 -14.05 -13.07
C ILE A 32 -10.94 -13.05 -14.21
N LEU A 33 -10.49 -11.81 -14.04
CA LEU A 33 -10.59 -10.76 -15.06
C LEU A 33 -9.82 -11.14 -16.32
N ALA A 34 -8.60 -11.66 -16.18
CA ALA A 34 -7.81 -12.17 -17.31
C ALA A 34 -8.52 -13.34 -18.01
N GLY A 35 -9.07 -14.29 -17.26
CA GLY A 35 -9.85 -15.41 -17.80
C GLY A 35 -11.08 -14.96 -18.58
N VAL A 36 -11.81 -13.96 -18.10
CA VAL A 36 -12.97 -13.37 -18.79
C VAL A 36 -12.55 -12.68 -20.09
N CYS A 37 -11.44 -11.94 -20.09
CA CYS A 37 -10.90 -11.33 -21.31
C CYS A 37 -10.51 -12.39 -22.36
N ILE A 38 -9.87 -13.48 -21.93
CA ILE A 38 -9.51 -14.61 -22.82
C ILE A 38 -10.77 -15.26 -23.39
N ALA A 39 -11.77 -15.56 -22.55
CA ALA A 39 -13.02 -16.20 -22.99
C ALA A 39 -13.80 -15.35 -24.00
N ARG A 40 -13.66 -14.02 -23.95
CA ARG A 40 -14.29 -13.08 -24.89
C ARG A 40 -13.51 -12.93 -26.20
N GLY A 41 -12.40 -13.65 -26.39
CA GLY A 41 -11.59 -13.58 -27.61
C GLY A 41 -10.92 -12.23 -27.84
N THR A 42 -10.86 -11.37 -26.81
CA THR A 42 -10.17 -10.08 -26.92
C THR A 42 -8.68 -10.33 -26.96
N ALA A 43 -7.97 -9.77 -27.95
CA ALA A 43 -6.51 -9.80 -27.96
C ALA A 43 -5.99 -9.19 -26.65
N LEU A 44 -5.22 -9.96 -25.87
CA LEU A 44 -4.56 -9.47 -24.65
C LEU A 44 -3.36 -8.61 -25.04
N THR A 45 -3.63 -7.43 -25.60
CA THR A 45 -2.62 -6.38 -25.64
C THR A 45 -2.52 -5.79 -24.25
N LEU A 46 -1.34 -5.77 -23.64
CA LEU A 46 -1.18 -5.24 -22.28
C LEU A 46 -1.30 -3.71 -22.21
N SER A 47 -1.11 -3.03 -23.35
CA SER A 47 -1.20 -1.58 -23.47
C SER A 47 -2.53 -1.16 -24.11
N GLY A 48 -3.25 -0.25 -23.46
CA GLY A 48 -4.47 0.41 -23.96
C GLY A 48 -5.73 -0.47 -23.98
N SER A 49 -5.69 -1.66 -23.38
CA SER A 49 -6.81 -2.60 -23.42
C SER A 49 -7.68 -2.54 -22.16
N SER A 50 -8.86 -3.17 -22.24
CA SER A 50 -9.75 -3.35 -21.08
C SER A 50 -9.06 -4.08 -19.91
N LEU A 51 -8.03 -4.88 -20.19
CA LEU A 51 -7.24 -5.58 -19.17
C LEU A 51 -6.36 -4.62 -18.36
N GLU A 52 -5.70 -3.65 -18.99
CA GLU A 52 -4.90 -2.64 -18.28
C GLU A 52 -5.76 -1.87 -17.27
N THR A 53 -6.96 -1.47 -17.70
CA THR A 53 -7.91 -0.76 -16.86
C THR A 53 -8.42 -1.64 -15.72
N ALA A 54 -8.69 -2.91 -15.99
CA ALA A 54 -9.13 -3.88 -14.98
C ALA A 54 -8.04 -4.17 -13.92
N LEU A 55 -6.77 -4.32 -14.34
CA LEU A 55 -5.61 -4.46 -13.44
C LEU A 55 -5.41 -3.19 -12.60
N GLN A 56 -5.55 -2.01 -13.20
CA GLN A 56 -5.45 -0.75 -12.48
C GLN A 56 -6.53 -0.64 -11.40
N HIS A 57 -7.80 -0.92 -11.72
CA HIS A 57 -8.89 -0.83 -10.73
C HIS A 57 -8.79 -1.89 -9.63
N SER A 58 -8.40 -3.12 -9.97
CA SER A 58 -8.21 -4.19 -8.99
C SER A 58 -7.04 -3.90 -8.05
N PHE A 59 -5.91 -3.39 -8.55
CA PHE A 59 -4.79 -2.97 -7.71
C PHE A 59 -5.18 -1.84 -6.75
N ARG A 60 -5.90 -0.82 -7.24
CA ARG A 60 -6.44 0.26 -6.40
C ARG A 60 -7.37 -0.27 -5.31
N ALA A 61 -8.27 -1.19 -5.66
CA ALA A 61 -9.16 -1.84 -4.70
C ALA A 61 -8.36 -2.68 -3.68
N GLY A 62 -7.30 -3.36 -4.11
CA GLY A 62 -6.40 -4.12 -3.25
C GLY A 62 -5.69 -3.26 -2.20
N ILE A 63 -5.22 -2.06 -2.58
CA ILE A 63 -4.62 -1.10 -1.64
C ILE A 63 -5.64 -0.66 -0.58
N ILE A 64 -6.86 -0.29 -1.00
CA ILE A 64 -7.92 0.14 -0.09
C ILE A 64 -8.33 -1.01 0.85
N ALA A 65 -8.51 -2.21 0.30
CA ALA A 65 -8.83 -3.40 1.07
C ALA A 65 -7.74 -3.70 2.11
N LEU A 66 -6.47 -3.68 1.72
CA LEU A 66 -5.35 -3.87 2.63
C LEU A 66 -5.35 -2.81 3.73
N GLN A 67 -5.59 -1.54 3.39
CA GLN A 67 -5.66 -0.48 4.39
C GLN A 67 -6.79 -0.71 5.41
N VAL A 68 -7.99 -1.07 4.97
CA VAL A 68 -9.13 -1.36 5.86
C VAL A 68 -8.80 -2.55 6.77
N LEU A 69 -8.20 -3.61 6.22
CA LEU A 69 -7.81 -4.80 6.97
C LEU A 69 -6.71 -4.50 8.00
N LEU A 70 -5.71 -3.69 7.63
CA LEU A 70 -4.66 -3.25 8.55
C LEU A 70 -5.23 -2.31 9.62
N ALA A 71 -6.09 -1.36 9.26
CA ALA A 71 -6.68 -0.44 10.22
C ALA A 71 -7.57 -1.13 11.26
N SER A 72 -8.36 -2.12 10.84
CA SER A 72 -9.22 -2.91 11.72
C SER A 72 -8.45 -3.87 12.64
N SER A 73 -7.26 -4.32 12.24
CA SER A 73 -6.46 -5.29 13.02
C SER A 73 -5.92 -4.75 14.35
N LEU A 74 -5.82 -3.42 14.50
CA LEU A 74 -5.27 -2.75 15.68
C LEU A 74 -6.34 -2.03 16.54
N GLY A 75 -7.62 -2.32 16.32
CA GLY A 75 -8.73 -1.64 17.02
C GLY A 75 -8.78 -1.86 18.55
N SER A 76 -9.59 -1.04 19.25
CA SER A 76 -9.60 -0.93 20.72
C SER A 76 -9.86 -2.24 21.48
N ASN A 77 -10.50 -3.23 20.84
CA ASN A 77 -10.88 -4.51 21.46
C ASN A 77 -10.01 -5.69 20.98
N SER A 78 -8.91 -5.43 20.29
CA SER A 78 -8.02 -6.50 19.82
C SER A 78 -7.14 -7.03 20.96
N ARG A 79 -6.89 -8.36 20.99
CA ARG A 79 -5.89 -9.00 21.87
C ARG A 79 -4.53 -8.28 21.82
N TYR A 80 -4.26 -7.63 20.69
CA TYR A 80 -3.10 -6.81 20.43
C TYR A 80 -3.00 -5.58 21.37
N SER A 81 -4.08 -4.83 21.61
CA SER A 81 -4.08 -3.69 22.54
C SER A 81 -3.83 -4.10 23.99
N TYR A 82 -4.43 -5.20 24.43
CA TYR A 82 -4.18 -5.77 25.77
C TYR A 82 -2.71 -6.20 25.95
N THR A 83 -2.11 -6.76 24.90
CA THR A 83 -0.71 -7.18 24.94
C THR A 83 0.23 -5.98 25.01
N LEU A 84 -0.04 -4.91 24.26
CA LEU A 84 0.74 -3.66 24.34
C LEU A 84 0.66 -3.01 25.73
N GLN A 85 -0.52 -3.00 26.35
CA GLN A 85 -0.72 -2.41 27.67
C GLN A 85 0.11 -3.13 28.75
N ARG A 86 0.28 -4.46 28.62
CA ARG A 86 1.14 -5.26 29.50
C ARG A 86 2.64 -5.01 29.30
N LEU A 87 3.07 -4.69 28.08
CA LEU A 87 4.48 -4.47 27.75
C LEU A 87 5.03 -3.11 28.22
N ARG A 88 4.16 -2.17 28.66
CA ARG A 88 4.50 -0.80 29.10
C ARG A 88 5.45 -0.09 28.11
N VAL A 89 5.20 -0.22 26.81
CA VAL A 89 5.99 0.42 25.75
C VAL A 89 5.38 1.78 25.42
N SER A 90 6.23 2.78 25.11
CA SER A 90 5.76 4.13 24.76
C SER A 90 4.90 4.10 23.50
N GLU A 91 3.85 4.92 23.50
CA GLU A 91 2.88 4.99 22.40
C GLU A 91 3.54 5.47 21.10
N ARG A 92 4.52 6.39 21.21
CA ARG A 92 5.38 6.83 20.11
C ARG A 92 6.12 5.68 19.43
N CYS A 93 6.70 4.78 20.22
CA CYS A 93 7.43 3.63 19.68
C CYS A 93 6.50 2.66 18.95
N VAL A 94 5.32 2.41 19.50
CA VAL A 94 4.29 1.58 18.84
C VAL A 94 3.82 2.22 17.54
N PHE A 95 3.60 3.53 17.51
CA PHE A 95 3.18 4.25 16.31
C PHE A 95 4.23 4.18 15.20
N LEU A 96 5.50 4.42 15.52
CA LEU A 96 6.60 4.33 14.55
C LEU A 96 6.73 2.90 13.98
N TRP A 97 6.68 1.88 14.82
CA TRP A 97 6.69 0.49 14.35
C TRP A 97 5.46 0.14 13.51
N SER A 98 4.31 0.75 13.80
CA SER A 98 3.11 0.61 12.97
C SER A 98 3.31 1.23 11.57
N CYS A 99 3.88 2.44 11.46
CA CYS A 99 4.16 3.02 10.13
C CYS A 99 5.16 2.16 9.35
N VAL A 100 6.23 1.66 9.99
CA VAL A 100 7.19 0.75 9.34
C VAL A 100 6.51 -0.54 8.87
N CYS A 101 5.75 -1.22 9.73
CA CYS A 101 5.08 -2.48 9.37
C CYS A 101 4.04 -2.29 8.26
N ASN A 102 3.23 -1.23 8.32
CA ASN A 102 2.23 -0.95 7.31
C ASN A 102 2.89 -0.61 5.96
N THR A 103 3.97 0.18 5.97
CA THR A 103 4.78 0.48 4.77
C THR A 103 5.28 -0.81 4.13
N LEU A 104 5.86 -1.72 4.92
CA LEU A 104 6.33 -3.02 4.43
C LEU A 104 5.20 -3.85 3.83
N CYS A 105 3.99 -3.82 4.41
CA CYS A 105 2.83 -4.53 3.86
C CYS A 105 2.42 -3.98 2.49
N PHE A 106 2.37 -2.66 2.32
CA PHE A 106 2.10 -2.05 1.01
C PHE A 106 3.22 -2.32 0.00
N ALA A 107 4.48 -2.34 0.44
CA ALA A 107 5.61 -2.71 -0.40
C ALA A 107 5.49 -4.16 -0.91
N VAL A 108 5.14 -5.11 -0.04
CA VAL A 108 4.91 -6.50 -0.43
C VAL A 108 3.73 -6.62 -1.39
N LEU A 109 2.61 -5.93 -1.14
CA LEU A 109 1.47 -5.92 -2.06
C LEU A 109 1.87 -5.38 -3.43
N TRP A 110 2.68 -4.32 -3.47
CA TRP A 110 3.22 -3.77 -4.71
C TRP A 110 4.15 -4.75 -5.44
N CYS A 111 5.03 -5.47 -4.73
CA CYS A 111 5.85 -6.52 -5.31
C CYS A 111 4.99 -7.67 -5.87
N VAL A 112 3.95 -8.09 -5.16
CA VAL A 112 3.00 -9.12 -5.63
C VAL A 112 2.33 -8.65 -6.93
N GLN A 113 1.90 -7.39 -7.00
CA GLN A 113 1.32 -6.81 -8.21
C GLN A 113 2.31 -6.80 -9.38
N ILE A 114 3.57 -6.41 -9.15
CA ILE A 114 4.63 -6.46 -10.19
C ILE A 114 4.79 -7.89 -10.71
N MET A 115 4.89 -8.86 -9.80
CA MET A 115 5.07 -10.27 -10.16
C MET A 115 3.86 -10.82 -10.93
N ALA A 116 2.65 -10.44 -10.53
CA ALA A 116 1.41 -10.81 -11.21
C ALA A 116 1.35 -10.22 -12.63
N ALA A 117 1.64 -8.92 -12.78
CA ALA A 117 1.66 -8.25 -14.07
C ALA A 117 2.73 -8.82 -15.02
N VAL A 118 3.94 -9.05 -14.52
CA VAL A 118 5.03 -9.67 -15.28
C VAL A 118 4.67 -11.11 -15.66
N GLY A 119 4.14 -11.89 -14.72
CA GLY A 119 3.68 -13.26 -14.97
C GLY A 119 2.58 -13.32 -16.03
N ALA A 120 1.59 -12.44 -15.95
CA ALA A 120 0.51 -12.33 -16.94
C ALA A 120 1.06 -11.94 -18.33
N ALA A 121 2.06 -11.05 -18.39
CA ALA A 121 2.67 -10.65 -19.64
C ALA A 121 3.48 -11.79 -20.30
N PHE A 122 4.26 -12.53 -19.51
CA PHE A 122 4.99 -13.71 -20.01
C PHE A 122 4.05 -14.86 -20.37
N TRP A 123 2.94 -15.03 -19.65
CA TRP A 123 1.90 -15.99 -20.03
C TRP A 123 1.31 -15.64 -21.40
N ASN A 124 0.99 -14.36 -21.63
CA ASN A 124 0.54 -13.89 -22.93
C ASN A 124 1.58 -14.06 -24.03
N ALA A 125 2.86 -13.82 -23.74
CA ALA A 125 3.93 -14.01 -24.72
C ALA A 125 4.12 -15.46 -25.19
N LYS A 126 3.63 -16.45 -24.42
CA LYS A 126 3.60 -17.87 -24.82
C LYS A 126 2.38 -18.23 -25.66
N SER A 127 1.36 -17.38 -25.71
CA SER A 127 0.16 -17.61 -26.51
C SER A 127 0.45 -17.39 -28.00
N ALA A 128 -0.13 -18.25 -28.86
CA ALA A 128 0.06 -18.18 -30.32
C ALA A 128 -0.40 -16.86 -30.97
N VAL A 129 -1.15 -16.03 -30.22
CA VAL A 129 -1.66 -14.73 -30.65
C VAL A 129 -0.64 -13.60 -30.45
N TYR A 130 0.37 -13.79 -29.60
CA TYR A 130 1.36 -12.76 -29.28
C TYR A 130 2.56 -12.82 -30.23
N SER A 131 2.66 -11.84 -31.14
CA SER A 131 3.65 -11.82 -32.21
C SER A 131 4.97 -11.12 -31.86
N ALA A 132 5.06 -10.43 -30.71
CA ALA A 132 6.18 -9.54 -30.37
C ALA A 132 7.36 -10.23 -29.64
N GLY A 133 7.28 -11.54 -29.37
CA GLY A 133 8.34 -12.31 -28.70
C GLY A 133 8.65 -11.88 -27.25
N PRO A 134 9.61 -12.51 -26.55
CA PRO A 134 9.87 -12.25 -25.14
C PRO A 134 10.33 -10.81 -24.83
N GLN A 135 11.00 -10.15 -25.78
CA GLN A 135 11.45 -8.76 -25.64
C GLN A 135 10.31 -7.75 -25.81
N GLY A 136 9.24 -8.12 -26.54
CA GLY A 136 8.04 -7.29 -26.70
C GLY A 136 7.31 -7.01 -25.39
N VAL A 137 7.43 -7.91 -24.40
CA VAL A 137 6.84 -7.75 -23.08
C VAL A 137 7.32 -6.47 -22.40
N PHE A 138 8.63 -6.18 -22.43
CA PHE A 138 9.18 -4.98 -21.81
C PHE A 138 8.82 -3.70 -22.57
N VAL A 139 8.63 -3.82 -23.89
CA VAL A 139 8.14 -2.72 -24.72
C VAL A 139 6.68 -2.40 -24.39
N ASP A 140 5.85 -3.41 -24.14
CA ASP A 140 4.46 -3.21 -23.71
C ASP A 140 4.39 -2.57 -22.31
N PHE A 141 5.28 -2.98 -21.40
CA PHE A 141 5.45 -2.31 -20.11
C PHE A 141 5.80 -0.83 -20.29
N TYR A 142 6.69 -0.52 -21.24
CA TYR A 142 7.09 0.86 -21.51
C TYR A 142 5.96 1.70 -22.16
N ARG A 143 5.14 1.10 -23.01
CA ARG A 143 4.04 1.77 -23.73
C ARG A 143 2.83 2.05 -22.85
N SER A 144 2.54 1.17 -21.90
CA SER A 144 1.40 1.35 -21.01
C SER A 144 1.74 2.31 -19.87
N GLY A 145 0.83 3.23 -19.56
CA GLY A 145 1.02 4.17 -18.45
C GLY A 145 0.99 3.46 -17.09
N PHE A 146 0.10 2.49 -16.94
CA PHE A 146 -0.05 1.76 -15.69
C PHE A 146 1.12 0.79 -15.43
N LEU A 147 1.53 -0.03 -16.39
CA LEU A 147 2.59 -1.03 -16.14
C LEU A 147 3.96 -0.37 -16.01
N HIS A 148 4.22 0.71 -16.75
CA HIS A 148 5.42 1.50 -16.49
C HIS A 148 5.33 2.16 -15.11
N GLY A 149 4.18 2.72 -14.75
CA GLY A 149 3.97 3.27 -13.41
C GLY A 149 4.15 2.24 -12.29
N LEU A 150 3.88 0.97 -12.56
CA LEU A 150 4.03 -0.15 -11.64
C LEU A 150 5.48 -0.66 -11.57
N LEU A 151 6.13 -0.83 -12.72
CA LEU A 151 7.52 -1.23 -12.88
C LEU A 151 8.26 -0.20 -13.75
N PRO A 152 8.86 0.84 -13.14
CA PRO A 152 9.47 1.96 -13.87
C PRO A 152 10.73 1.63 -14.67
N LEU A 153 11.11 0.35 -14.82
CA LEU A 153 12.31 -0.10 -15.53
C LEU A 153 13.54 0.78 -15.19
N ALA A 154 14.05 1.57 -16.14
CA ALA A 154 15.21 2.45 -15.97
C ALA A 154 14.88 3.84 -15.39
N ASP A 155 13.61 4.18 -15.20
CA ASP A 155 13.18 5.46 -14.63
C ASP A 155 13.31 5.47 -13.11
N GLY A 156 14.50 5.81 -12.62
CA GLY A 156 14.78 5.96 -11.19
C GLY A 156 13.84 6.94 -10.47
N TYR A 157 13.27 7.90 -11.22
CA TYR A 157 12.30 8.84 -10.69
C TYR A 157 10.97 8.16 -10.33
N GLY A 158 10.43 7.30 -11.20
CA GLY A 158 9.23 6.51 -10.92
C GLY A 158 9.38 5.63 -9.68
N TRP A 159 10.56 5.04 -9.46
CA TRP A 159 10.87 4.26 -8.26
C TRP A 159 10.82 5.10 -6.99
N ALA A 160 11.46 6.28 -6.99
CA ALA A 160 11.45 7.19 -5.84
C ALA A 160 10.03 7.66 -5.50
N ARG A 161 9.24 8.02 -6.51
CA ARG A 161 7.83 8.41 -6.35
C ARG A 161 7.02 7.28 -5.71
N ASN A 162 7.11 6.05 -6.24
CA ASN A 162 6.35 4.92 -5.71
C ASN A 162 6.73 4.59 -4.26
N ALA A 163 8.03 4.67 -3.94
CA ALA A 163 8.49 4.51 -2.56
C ALA A 163 7.86 5.55 -1.61
N LEU A 164 7.75 6.82 -2.05
CA LEU A 164 7.06 7.86 -1.28
C LEU A 164 5.57 7.59 -1.10
N PHE A 165 4.87 7.10 -2.13
CA PHE A 165 3.47 6.69 -2.00
C PHE A 165 3.28 5.55 -1.01
N VAL A 166 4.14 4.52 -1.07
CA VAL A 166 4.11 3.37 -0.15
C VAL A 166 4.36 3.82 1.30
N LEU A 167 5.30 4.73 1.51
CA LEU A 167 5.58 5.35 2.82
C LEU A 167 4.38 6.17 3.32
N ALA A 168 3.79 7.01 2.46
CA ALA A 168 2.63 7.82 2.81
C ALA A 168 1.43 6.95 3.20
N LEU A 169 1.14 5.89 2.43
CA LEU A 169 0.08 4.93 2.76
C LEU A 169 0.33 4.22 4.09
N GLY A 170 1.58 3.85 4.38
CA GLY A 170 1.96 3.25 5.66
C GLY A 170 1.68 4.16 6.85
N CYS A 171 2.06 5.44 6.75
CA CYS A 171 1.88 6.41 7.83
C CYS A 171 0.42 6.90 7.98
N VAL A 172 -0.33 7.06 6.89
CA VAL A 172 -1.78 7.33 6.97
C VAL A 172 -2.51 6.17 7.65
N THR A 173 -2.17 4.92 7.30
CA THR A 173 -2.76 3.72 7.92
C THR A 173 -2.40 3.63 9.41
N ALA A 174 -1.17 3.98 9.79
CA ALA A 174 -0.76 4.01 11.19
C ALA A 174 -1.52 5.08 12.00
N TYR A 175 -1.73 6.27 11.42
CA TYR A 175 -2.52 7.33 12.06
C TYR A 175 -4.00 6.95 12.20
N MET A 176 -4.55 6.30 11.19
CA MET A 176 -5.90 5.76 11.23
C MET A 176 -6.07 4.69 12.32
N GLN A 177 -5.07 3.82 12.49
CA GLN A 177 -5.03 2.85 13.60
C GLN A 177 -4.99 3.56 14.97
N LEU A 178 -4.25 4.65 15.11
CA LEU A 178 -4.21 5.47 16.32
C LEU A 178 -5.60 6.07 16.64
N GLY A 179 -6.28 6.62 15.63
CA GLY A 179 -7.62 7.18 15.77
C GLY A 179 -8.66 6.15 16.22
N ILE A 180 -8.62 4.93 15.66
CA ILE A 180 -9.52 3.83 16.05
C ILE A 180 -9.25 3.38 17.50
N ARG A 181 -7.98 3.32 17.93
CA ARG A 181 -7.61 2.95 19.31
C ARG A 181 -8.21 3.90 20.35
N ARG A 182 -8.20 5.19 20.04
CA ARG A 182 -8.63 6.25 20.95
C ARG A 182 -10.14 6.50 20.94
N LYS A 183 -10.93 5.69 20.21
CA LYS A 183 -12.40 5.63 20.27
C LYS A 183 -13.13 6.97 20.11
N GLY A 184 -12.53 7.97 19.44
CA GLY A 184 -13.01 9.35 19.54
C GLY A 184 -12.77 10.26 18.35
N SER A 185 -12.37 9.77 17.17
CA SER A 185 -11.99 10.67 16.08
C SER A 185 -12.61 10.31 14.71
N ARG A 186 -13.28 11.30 14.10
CA ARG A 186 -13.70 11.29 12.68
C ARG A 186 -12.51 11.25 11.69
N SER A 187 -11.27 11.24 12.19
CA SER A 187 -10.04 11.15 11.39
C SER A 187 -10.00 9.95 10.45
N TRP A 188 -10.72 8.86 10.76
CA TRP A 188 -10.83 7.69 9.88
C TRP A 188 -11.39 8.04 8.50
N LEU A 189 -12.40 8.92 8.43
CA LEU A 189 -12.99 9.38 7.16
C LEU A 189 -12.01 10.23 6.36
N VAL A 190 -11.24 11.10 7.03
CA VAL A 190 -10.20 11.92 6.39
C VAL A 190 -9.07 11.04 5.86
N CYS A 191 -8.66 10.02 6.62
CA CYS A 191 -7.66 9.05 6.18
C CYS A 191 -8.13 8.24 4.97
N MET A 192 -9.40 7.82 4.97
CA MET A 192 -10.02 7.12 3.84
C MET A 192 -10.17 8.01 2.60
N GLY A 193 -10.58 9.26 2.76
CA GLY A 193 -10.66 10.21 1.65
C GLY A 193 -9.28 10.53 1.05
N LEU A 194 -8.27 10.69 1.89
CA LEU A 194 -6.91 10.99 1.45
C LEU A 194 -6.21 9.80 0.80
N THR A 195 -6.47 8.58 1.28
CA THR A 195 -5.96 7.36 0.65
C THR A 195 -6.62 7.08 -0.68
N LEU A 196 -7.94 7.32 -0.77
CA LEU A 196 -8.62 7.33 -2.06
C LEU A 196 -7.97 8.34 -3.01
N LEU A 197 -7.66 9.56 -2.55
CA LEU A 197 -6.96 10.56 -3.36
C LEU A 197 -5.56 10.08 -3.79
N LEU A 198 -4.75 9.53 -2.88
CA LEU A 198 -3.43 8.98 -3.19
C LEU A 198 -3.50 7.82 -4.20
N VAL A 199 -4.50 6.94 -4.06
CA VAL A 199 -4.76 5.80 -4.94
C VAL A 199 -5.28 6.24 -6.32
N LEU A 200 -6.03 7.34 -6.37
CA LEU A 200 -6.46 7.97 -7.62
C LEU A 200 -5.29 8.66 -8.34
N CYS A 201 -4.34 9.24 -7.60
CA CYS A 201 -3.14 9.88 -8.11
C CYS A 201 -1.97 8.91 -8.42
N LEU A 202 -2.09 7.64 -8.03
CA LEU A 202 -1.06 6.60 -8.20
C LEU A 202 -0.68 6.28 -9.67
N PRO A 203 -1.62 6.20 -10.64
CA PRO A 203 -1.26 6.03 -12.04
C PRO A 203 -0.86 7.38 -12.64
N VAL A 204 0.44 7.54 -12.90
CA VAL A 204 0.90 8.55 -13.86
C VAL A 204 0.82 7.90 -15.23
N GLN A 205 -0.12 8.39 -16.05
CA GLN A 205 -0.13 8.10 -17.47
C GLN A 205 1.18 8.60 -18.08
N TYR A 206 1.87 7.73 -18.81
CA TYR A 206 3.01 8.09 -19.64
C TYR A 206 2.56 9.17 -20.64
N GLY A 207 2.94 10.44 -20.39
CA GLY A 207 2.50 11.60 -21.17
C GLY A 207 2.09 12.81 -20.31
N ALA A 208 1.69 12.60 -19.06
CA ALA A 208 1.57 13.70 -18.11
C ALA A 208 3.00 14.16 -17.75
N GLY A 209 3.41 15.33 -18.23
CA GLY A 209 4.80 15.79 -18.18
C GLY A 209 5.47 15.62 -16.81
N ARG A 210 6.80 15.46 -16.81
CA ARG A 210 7.68 15.28 -15.63
C ARG A 210 7.30 16.17 -14.42
N SER A 211 6.77 17.37 -14.68
CA SER A 211 6.24 18.30 -13.68
C SER A 211 5.08 17.72 -12.84
N THR A 212 4.08 17.11 -13.47
CA THR A 212 2.91 16.53 -12.78
C THR A 212 3.34 15.43 -11.83
N GLY A 213 4.25 14.55 -12.24
CA GLY A 213 4.82 13.53 -11.36
C GLY A 213 5.44 14.15 -10.11
N ILE A 214 6.23 15.22 -10.27
CA ILE A 214 6.95 15.86 -9.16
C ILE A 214 5.97 16.42 -8.14
N PHE A 215 4.89 17.07 -8.61
CA PHE A 215 3.83 17.55 -7.73
C PHE A 215 3.18 16.41 -6.94
N HIS A 216 2.94 15.26 -7.56
CA HIS A 216 2.41 14.08 -6.86
C HIS A 216 3.39 13.51 -5.82
N ALA A 217 4.69 13.47 -6.14
CA ALA A 217 5.73 13.02 -5.20
C ALA A 217 5.83 13.96 -3.98
N ILE A 218 5.84 15.27 -4.22
CA ILE A 218 5.86 16.29 -3.16
C ILE A 218 4.59 16.20 -2.31
N ALA A 219 3.42 16.07 -2.94
CA ALA A 219 2.16 15.92 -2.22
C ALA A 219 2.14 14.66 -1.35
N ALA A 220 2.59 13.51 -1.87
CA ALA A 220 2.70 12.28 -1.10
C ALA A 220 3.67 12.42 0.09
N LEU A 221 4.80 13.10 -0.10
CA LEU A 221 5.77 13.37 0.96
C LEU A 221 5.20 14.29 2.03
N LEU A 222 4.54 15.38 1.64
CA LEU A 222 3.89 16.31 2.58
C LEU A 222 2.77 15.62 3.37
N VAL A 223 1.97 14.77 2.72
CA VAL A 223 0.97 13.95 3.38
C VAL A 223 1.65 13.00 4.37
N GLY A 224 2.65 12.23 3.95
CA GLY A 224 3.35 11.29 4.82
C GLY A 224 3.96 11.97 6.05
N LEU A 225 4.68 13.08 5.86
CA LEU A 225 5.27 13.88 6.94
C LEU A 225 4.21 14.52 7.84
N GLY A 226 3.12 15.03 7.26
CA GLY A 226 2.02 15.62 8.01
C GLY A 226 1.39 14.62 8.98
N PHE A 227 1.02 13.43 8.50
CA PHE A 227 0.42 12.38 9.34
C PHE A 227 1.42 11.78 10.34
N LEU A 228 2.69 11.67 9.97
CA LEU A 228 3.74 11.28 10.90
C LEU A 228 3.89 12.33 12.03
N GLY A 229 3.94 13.61 11.68
CA GLY A 229 4.03 14.73 12.62
C GLY A 229 2.81 14.80 13.55
N PHE A 230 1.59 14.76 13.01
CA PHE A 230 0.36 14.73 13.80
C PHE A 230 0.28 13.49 14.70
N GLY A 231 0.74 12.33 14.22
CA GLY A 231 0.82 11.12 15.05
C GLY A 231 1.82 11.27 16.21
N LEU A 232 2.97 11.90 15.96
CA LEU A 232 4.00 12.13 16.99
C LEU A 232 3.59 13.18 18.02
N THR A 233 2.89 14.25 17.63
CA THR A 233 2.37 15.24 18.58
C THR A 233 1.26 14.66 19.45
N GLN A 234 0.44 13.76 18.90
CA GLN A 234 -0.63 13.12 19.64
C GLN A 234 -0.18 11.97 20.54
N THR A 235 0.95 11.33 20.29
CA THR A 235 1.42 10.16 21.06
C THR A 235 2.27 10.57 22.27
N HIS A 236 1.94 9.99 23.41
CA HIS A 236 2.62 10.30 24.67
C HIS A 236 3.99 9.60 24.77
N ASN A 237 5.00 10.28 25.32
CA ASN A 237 6.35 9.71 25.42
C ASN A 237 6.52 8.74 26.59
N GLY A 238 5.48 8.54 27.41
CA GLY A 238 5.50 7.65 28.57
C GLY A 238 6.43 8.12 29.69
N LYS A 239 6.96 9.35 29.61
CA LYS A 239 7.78 9.97 30.66
C LYS A 239 6.96 10.80 31.65
N ASP A 240 5.77 11.24 31.26
CA ASP A 240 5.02 12.23 32.05
C ASP A 240 3.98 11.58 32.99
N GLY A 241 3.73 10.27 32.85
CA GLY A 241 2.79 9.52 33.71
C GLY A 241 3.36 9.09 35.06
N LEU A 242 4.51 9.61 35.47
CA LEU A 242 5.10 9.41 36.80
C LEU A 242 4.95 10.63 37.70
N ALA A 243 4.48 11.77 37.17
CA ALA A 243 4.20 12.97 37.94
C ALA A 243 2.78 13.00 38.51
N ASP A 244 1.84 12.30 37.88
CA ASP A 244 0.40 12.39 38.22
C ASP A 244 -0.09 11.27 39.16
N GLU A 245 0.79 10.42 39.70
CA GLU A 245 0.44 9.41 40.73
C GLU A 245 0.92 9.80 42.15
N VAL A 246 1.29 11.07 42.39
CA VAL A 246 1.82 11.56 43.68
C VAL A 246 1.03 12.73 44.29
N GLU A 247 -0.17 13.06 43.78
CA GLU A 247 -1.10 13.98 44.47
C GLU A 247 -2.41 13.30 44.87
#